data_AF-A0A9W9QFB2-F1
#
_entry.id   AF-A0A9W9QFB2-F1
#
_cell.length_a   1.000
_cell.length_b   1.000
_cell.length_c   1.000
_cell.angle_alpha   90.00
_cell.angle_beta   90.00
_cell.angle_gamma   90.00
#
_symmetry.space_group_name_H-M   'P 1'
#
loop_
_entity.id
_entity.type
_entity.pdbx_description
1 polymer ?
#
loop_
_entity_poly.entity_id
_entity_poly.type
_entity_poly.pdbx_seq_one_letter_code
_entity_poly.pdbx_strand_id
1 'polypeptide(L)'
;MTTLIPREAYSPEELAHLYPKSLKLQLVQVFLRHGERTPVSSRFQNTGLSPYWPYCGVARKMVQAAASKQDMSTWDGFQWRRKMEAFGHNDEAIIAAGPGGEIEAICNHGELTDKGRETTYALGTRLRHLYIDQLGFMPKIKTDSEDMYLRATPIPRALESLQQAFWGMYPPSARTLDFPPPIIVARAVSEETLFPNEGNCRRFRQLARLFADRAAERWNDSEQMAYLNKIWSKYMPETSPKVAVDAHPRLSGIMDTVNATDAHGPSTKLPSDFYDKKGRAIMDRIAVEEWFAGYNESAEYRKLGIGALMGDVTDRMVSTAVEGGWRSESSASGSGKPEEGKAIKFAMSGCHDTTLAAILSSVGGFQDEKWPPFTSSVAIELFSQTQSNAADAGTILEEFSNPSATKKAGGLLGSIFGGKSALEQPAPSATARAEIQSFPEESRESLRKHYVRIRYNDRPVTIPGCAAKPDNHLPGDQTFCTLDAFKSIVDKFTPKSWSVECTENLGEGLHGPNNRDFSPAGF
;
A
#
# COMPACT_ATOMS: atom_id res chain seq x y z
N MET A 1 -20.04 1.08 -0.29
CA MET A 1 -19.20 0.02 0.31
C MET A 1 -18.13 -0.45 -0.65
N THR A 2 -18.43 -0.50 -1.95
CA THR A 2 -17.49 -0.99 -2.97
C THR A 2 -16.42 0.02 -3.38
N THR A 3 -16.81 1.19 -3.87
CA THR A 3 -15.92 2.29 -4.25
C THR A 3 -15.81 3.27 -3.10
N LEU A 4 -14.61 3.81 -2.85
CA LEU A 4 -14.44 4.87 -1.87
C LEU A 4 -15.25 6.09 -2.33
N ILE A 5 -16.13 6.58 -1.45
CA ILE A 5 -16.72 7.91 -1.60
C ILE A 5 -15.81 8.84 -0.79
N PRO A 6 -14.98 9.66 -1.44
CA PRO A 6 -14.11 10.59 -0.73
C PRO A 6 -14.94 11.54 0.14
N ARG A 7 -14.42 11.87 1.31
CA ARG A 7 -14.92 13.01 2.07
C ARG A 7 -14.57 14.33 1.36
N GLU A 8 -15.24 15.39 1.76
CA GLU A 8 -14.83 16.76 1.41
C GLU A 8 -13.42 17.07 1.93
N ALA A 9 -12.74 18.01 1.27
CA ALA A 9 -11.45 18.51 1.71
C ALA A 9 -11.53 19.05 3.16
N TYR A 10 -10.40 19.01 3.87
CA TYR A 10 -10.32 19.59 5.21
C TYR A 10 -10.63 21.08 5.17
N SER A 11 -11.48 21.55 6.09
CA SER A 11 -11.65 23.00 6.29
C SER A 11 -10.34 23.61 6.83
N PRO A 12 -10.15 24.93 6.73
CA PRO A 12 -8.98 25.59 7.31
C PRO A 12 -8.79 25.29 8.80
N GLU A 13 -9.88 25.21 9.56
CA GLU A 13 -9.88 24.91 11.01
C GLU A 13 -9.46 23.46 11.27
N GLU A 14 -10.04 22.52 10.53
CA GLU A 14 -9.67 21.11 10.64
C GLU A 14 -8.21 20.88 10.23
N LEU A 15 -7.77 21.53 9.15
CA LEU A 15 -6.38 21.46 8.69
C LEU A 15 -5.42 22.01 9.76
N ALA A 16 -5.75 23.12 10.42
CA ALA A 16 -4.93 23.71 11.49
C ALA A 16 -4.86 22.79 12.73
N HIS A 17 -5.92 22.05 13.02
CA HIS A 17 -5.92 21.05 14.09
C HIS A 17 -5.08 19.82 13.72
N LEU A 18 -5.25 19.29 12.50
CA LEU A 18 -4.51 18.12 12.01
C LEU A 18 -3.04 18.45 11.72
N TYR A 19 -2.68 19.67 11.34
CA TYR A 19 -1.30 20.04 11.02
C TYR A 19 -0.89 21.24 11.88
N PRO A 20 -0.73 21.03 13.20
CA PRO A 20 -0.46 22.12 14.13
C PRO A 20 0.92 22.73 13.87
N LYS A 21 1.05 24.05 14.06
CA LYS A 21 2.30 24.79 13.80
C LYS A 21 3.50 24.34 14.64
N SER A 22 3.25 23.65 15.75
CA SER A 22 4.28 23.04 16.61
C SER A 22 4.94 21.80 15.99
N LEU A 23 4.39 21.29 14.89
CA LEU A 23 4.91 20.13 14.17
C LEU A 23 5.22 20.50 12.72
N LYS A 24 6.33 19.98 12.21
CA LYS A 24 6.73 20.12 10.80
C LYS A 24 6.71 18.75 10.12
N LEU A 25 5.90 18.60 9.09
CA LEU A 25 5.83 17.39 8.27
C LEU A 25 7.19 17.13 7.59
N GLN A 26 7.72 15.91 7.72
CA GLN A 26 9.03 15.50 7.21
C GLN A 26 8.94 14.47 6.07
N LEU A 27 8.08 13.47 6.24
CA LEU A 27 7.94 12.35 5.30
C LEU A 27 6.48 11.88 5.23
N VAL A 28 6.00 11.58 4.03
CA VAL A 28 4.68 10.97 3.81
C VAL A 28 4.85 9.68 3.03
N GLN A 29 4.27 8.58 3.51
CA GLN A 29 4.25 7.29 2.84
C GLN A 29 2.80 6.86 2.57
N VAL A 30 2.36 6.93 1.31
CA VAL A 30 1.01 6.57 0.88
C VAL A 30 0.98 5.17 0.28
N PHE A 31 0.07 4.34 0.77
CA PHE A 31 -0.29 3.03 0.23
C PHE A 31 -1.69 3.13 -0.37
N LEU A 32 -1.84 2.83 -1.65
CA LEU A 32 -3.13 2.92 -2.35
C LEU A 32 -3.58 1.56 -2.84
N ARG A 33 -4.83 1.19 -2.49
CA ARG A 33 -5.51 0.09 -3.16
C ARG A 33 -5.77 0.53 -4.61
N HIS A 34 -5.55 -0.39 -5.53
CA HIS A 34 -5.94 -0.17 -6.92
C HIS A 34 -7.41 0.27 -7.07
N GLY A 35 -7.72 0.90 -8.21
CA GLY A 35 -9.08 1.29 -8.55
C GLY A 35 -9.99 0.12 -8.91
N GLU A 36 -11.18 0.45 -9.40
CA GLU A 36 -12.18 -0.48 -9.89
C GLU A 36 -11.59 -1.42 -10.95
N ARG A 37 -11.97 -2.69 -10.85
CA ARG A 37 -11.54 -3.75 -11.75
C ARG A 37 -12.70 -4.69 -12.05
N THR A 38 -12.56 -5.49 -13.09
CA THR A 38 -13.39 -6.67 -13.29
C THR A 38 -13.20 -7.69 -12.14
N PRO A 39 -14.15 -8.62 -11.94
CA PRO A 39 -13.95 -9.71 -10.99
C PRO A 39 -12.74 -10.57 -11.39
N VAL A 40 -12.09 -11.19 -10.41
CA VAL A 40 -10.89 -12.03 -10.66
C VAL A 40 -11.23 -13.39 -11.28
N SER A 41 -12.52 -13.73 -11.37
CA SER A 41 -13.00 -14.93 -12.05
C SER A 41 -14.45 -14.73 -12.50
N SER A 42 -14.85 -15.41 -13.56
CA SER A 42 -16.26 -15.54 -13.96
C SER A 42 -17.05 -16.31 -12.90
N ARG A 43 -18.17 -15.75 -12.44
CA ARG A 43 -19.13 -16.39 -11.53
C ARG A 43 -20.54 -15.98 -11.94
N PHE A 44 -21.53 -16.77 -11.54
CA PHE A 44 -22.95 -16.46 -11.71
C PHE A 44 -23.40 -16.23 -13.16
N GLN A 45 -22.78 -16.91 -14.13
CA GLN A 45 -23.19 -16.84 -15.54
C GLN A 45 -24.63 -17.35 -15.75
N ASN A 46 -25.11 -18.26 -14.88
CA ASN A 46 -26.50 -18.70 -14.79
C ASN A 46 -27.50 -17.57 -14.53
N THR A 47 -27.04 -16.39 -14.09
CA THR A 47 -27.88 -15.19 -13.91
C THR A 47 -27.93 -14.27 -15.13
N GLY A 48 -27.23 -14.64 -16.22
CA GLY A 48 -27.03 -13.79 -17.38
C GLY A 48 -25.83 -12.84 -17.27
N LEU A 49 -25.04 -12.91 -16.18
CA LEU A 49 -23.82 -12.12 -16.05
C LEU A 49 -22.77 -12.57 -17.07
N SER A 50 -22.40 -11.70 -18.00
CA SER A 50 -21.36 -11.98 -18.98
C SER A 50 -19.99 -12.20 -18.31
N PRO A 51 -19.20 -13.20 -18.75
CA PRO A 51 -17.82 -13.38 -18.30
C PRO A 51 -16.86 -12.26 -18.76
N TYR A 52 -17.20 -11.55 -19.84
CA TYR A 52 -16.34 -10.55 -20.48
C TYR A 52 -16.96 -9.16 -20.43
N TRP A 53 -16.19 -8.17 -19.98
CA TRP A 53 -16.71 -6.85 -19.63
C TRP A 53 -16.03 -5.77 -20.48
N PRO A 54 -16.78 -4.88 -21.16
CA PRO A 54 -16.23 -3.89 -22.09
C PRO A 54 -15.85 -2.56 -21.41
N TYR A 55 -15.06 -2.60 -20.33
CA TYR A 55 -14.70 -1.41 -19.53
C TYR A 55 -13.21 -1.04 -19.56
N CYS A 56 -12.42 -1.63 -20.47
CA CYS A 56 -10.97 -1.47 -20.55
C CYS A 56 -10.58 -0.75 -21.86
N GLY A 57 -11.19 0.41 -22.11
CA GLY A 57 -10.99 1.20 -23.31
C GLY A 57 -9.62 1.87 -23.40
N VAL A 58 -9.00 2.19 -22.26
CA VAL A 58 -7.60 2.63 -22.21
C VAL A 58 -6.65 1.44 -22.38
N ALA A 59 -6.88 0.35 -21.64
CA ALA A 59 -6.01 -0.83 -21.65
C ALA A 59 -5.97 -1.58 -22.98
N ARG A 60 -6.88 -1.29 -23.92
CA ARG A 60 -6.78 -1.82 -25.29
C ARG A 60 -5.70 -1.12 -26.13
N LYS A 61 -5.28 0.10 -25.74
CA LYS A 61 -4.26 0.89 -26.42
C LYS A 61 -2.92 0.63 -25.74
N MET A 62 -2.15 -0.27 -26.32
CA MET A 62 -0.91 -0.76 -25.72
C MET A 62 0.28 -0.02 -26.30
N VAL A 63 1.23 0.33 -25.43
CA VAL A 63 2.54 0.84 -25.82
C VAL A 63 3.57 -0.06 -25.16
N GLN A 64 4.45 -0.65 -25.96
CA GLN A 64 5.54 -1.49 -25.48
C GLN A 64 6.87 -0.94 -26.00
N ALA A 65 7.93 -1.00 -25.18
CA ALA A 65 9.27 -0.74 -25.69
C ALA A 65 9.63 -1.84 -26.70
N ALA A 66 9.92 -1.44 -27.93
CA ALA A 66 10.42 -2.33 -28.96
C ALA A 66 11.63 -1.68 -29.63
N ALA A 67 12.61 -2.50 -30.02
CA ALA A 67 13.74 -2.02 -30.79
C ALA A 67 13.26 -1.56 -32.18
N SER A 68 13.50 -0.30 -32.51
CA SER A 68 13.19 0.25 -33.84
C SER A 68 14.32 0.02 -34.85
N LYS A 69 15.48 -0.45 -34.38
CA LYS A 69 16.70 -0.73 -35.15
C LYS A 69 17.37 -2.00 -34.63
N GLN A 70 18.32 -2.57 -35.39
CA GLN A 70 19.17 -3.67 -34.92
C GLN A 70 20.01 -3.29 -33.70
N ASP A 71 20.36 -2.02 -33.59
CA ASP A 71 21.01 -1.48 -32.40
C ASP A 71 19.98 -1.33 -31.27
N MET A 72 20.10 -2.22 -30.28
CA MET A 72 19.25 -2.27 -29.09
C MET A 72 19.53 -1.13 -28.09
N SER A 73 20.53 -0.28 -28.34
CA SER A 73 20.77 0.93 -27.53
C SER A 73 19.68 1.99 -27.70
N THR A 74 18.90 1.90 -28.79
CA THR A 74 17.76 2.77 -29.07
C THR A 74 16.46 1.96 -29.10
N TRP A 75 15.43 2.48 -28.45
CA TRP A 75 14.10 1.87 -28.44
C TRP A 75 13.04 2.93 -28.80
N ASP A 76 11.90 2.48 -29.30
CA ASP A 76 10.73 3.32 -29.56
C ASP A 76 9.47 2.64 -28.95
N GLY A 77 8.38 3.40 -28.83
CA GLY A 77 7.09 2.90 -28.39
C GLY A 77 6.35 2.19 -29.52
N PHE A 78 6.30 0.86 -29.49
CA PHE A 78 5.45 0.07 -30.39
C PHE A 78 4.00 0.15 -29.94
N GLN A 79 3.18 0.84 -30.73
CA GLN A 79 1.76 1.02 -30.46
C GLN A 79 0.93 -0.08 -31.12
N TRP A 80 0.07 -0.73 -30.35
CA TRP A 80 -0.83 -1.76 -30.86
C TRP A 80 -2.18 -1.77 -30.15
N ARG A 81 -3.14 -2.50 -30.73
CA ARG A 81 -4.49 -2.66 -30.16
C ARG A 81 -4.77 -4.11 -29.82
N ARG A 82 -5.25 -4.35 -28.60
CA ARG A 82 -5.63 -5.68 -28.15
C ARG A 82 -7.09 -5.99 -28.53
N LYS A 83 -7.29 -7.18 -29.09
CA LYS A 83 -8.56 -7.91 -29.15
C LYS A 83 -8.39 -9.23 -28.40
N MET A 84 -9.48 -9.75 -27.86
CA MET A 84 -9.44 -10.98 -27.07
C MET A 84 -10.27 -12.09 -27.70
N GLU A 85 -9.73 -13.28 -27.64
CA GLU A 85 -10.43 -14.52 -27.93
C GLU A 85 -10.90 -15.17 -26.62
N ALA A 86 -11.90 -16.02 -26.75
CA ALA A 86 -12.49 -16.83 -25.70
C ALA A 86 -12.71 -18.26 -26.22
N PHE A 87 -13.00 -19.18 -25.30
CA PHE A 87 -13.43 -20.53 -25.67
C PHE A 87 -14.93 -20.56 -25.97
N GLY A 88 -15.27 -21.14 -27.12
CA GLY A 88 -16.63 -21.54 -27.45
C GLY A 88 -17.04 -22.84 -26.74
N HIS A 89 -18.05 -23.53 -27.26
CA HIS A 89 -18.62 -24.69 -26.55
C HIS A 89 -17.69 -25.91 -26.56
N ASN A 90 -16.89 -26.07 -27.62
CA ASN A 90 -15.97 -27.17 -27.82
C ASN A 90 -14.51 -26.68 -27.79
N ASP A 91 -14.22 -25.68 -26.97
CA ASP A 91 -12.92 -25.01 -26.88
C ASP A 91 -12.42 -24.40 -28.21
N GLU A 92 -13.32 -24.16 -29.17
CA GLU A 92 -12.97 -23.41 -30.38
C GLU A 92 -12.70 -21.93 -30.06
N ALA A 93 -11.80 -21.31 -30.81
CA ALA A 93 -11.50 -19.89 -30.68
C ALA A 93 -12.69 -19.05 -31.18
N ILE A 94 -13.31 -18.30 -30.26
CA ILE A 94 -14.34 -17.30 -30.57
C ILE A 94 -13.88 -15.92 -30.12
N ILE A 95 -14.50 -14.86 -30.65
CA ILE A 95 -14.23 -13.50 -30.16
C ILE A 95 -14.86 -13.32 -28.77
N ALA A 96 -14.10 -12.81 -27.81
CA ALA A 96 -14.65 -12.42 -26.51
C ALA A 96 -15.56 -11.20 -26.70
N ALA A 97 -16.81 -11.31 -26.24
CA ALA A 97 -17.81 -10.27 -26.41
C ALA A 97 -18.46 -9.86 -25.08
N GLY A 98 -18.71 -8.56 -24.94
CA GLY A 98 -19.47 -7.98 -23.85
C GLY A 98 -20.97 -8.32 -23.92
N PRO A 99 -21.75 -7.94 -22.89
CA PRO A 99 -23.19 -8.23 -22.82
C PRO A 99 -24.01 -7.63 -23.97
N GLY A 100 -23.54 -6.55 -24.61
CA GLY A 100 -24.16 -5.93 -25.79
C GLY A 100 -23.52 -6.37 -27.12
N GLY A 101 -22.65 -7.39 -27.12
CA GLY A 101 -21.89 -7.81 -28.30
C GLY A 101 -20.67 -6.94 -28.59
N GLU A 102 -20.22 -6.13 -27.63
CA GLU A 102 -19.01 -5.33 -27.76
C GLU A 102 -17.79 -6.25 -27.90
N ILE A 103 -16.95 -6.05 -28.90
CA ILE A 103 -15.73 -6.85 -29.13
C ILE A 103 -14.44 -6.06 -28.88
N GLU A 104 -14.60 -4.80 -28.47
CA GLU A 104 -13.52 -3.86 -28.16
C GLU A 104 -13.57 -3.54 -26.66
N ALA A 105 -12.45 -3.05 -26.12
CA ALA A 105 -12.34 -2.66 -24.72
C ALA A 105 -12.65 -3.78 -23.71
N ILE A 106 -12.55 -5.04 -24.14
CA ILE A 106 -12.78 -6.18 -23.27
C ILE A 106 -11.66 -6.31 -22.26
N CYS A 107 -12.04 -6.43 -21.00
CA CYS A 107 -11.13 -6.64 -19.87
C CYS A 107 -10.82 -8.12 -19.65
N ASN A 108 -9.58 -8.43 -19.31
CA ASN A 108 -9.20 -9.66 -18.61
C ASN A 108 -9.83 -9.69 -17.20
N HIS A 109 -9.84 -10.87 -16.58
CA HIS A 109 -10.24 -11.00 -15.18
C HIS A 109 -9.28 -10.25 -14.25
N GLY A 110 -9.83 -9.49 -13.31
CA GLY A 110 -9.08 -8.67 -12.38
C GLY A 110 -8.30 -7.52 -13.02
N GLU A 111 -8.61 -7.12 -14.25
CA GLU A 111 -7.98 -6.00 -14.95
C GLU A 111 -8.58 -4.66 -14.48
N LEU A 112 -7.72 -3.64 -14.35
CA LEU A 112 -8.15 -2.29 -13.99
C LEU A 112 -9.03 -1.71 -15.09
N THR A 113 -10.22 -1.24 -14.74
CA THR A 113 -11.13 -0.62 -15.70
C THR A 113 -10.87 0.88 -15.84
N ASP A 114 -11.46 1.50 -16.86
CA ASP A 114 -11.35 2.94 -17.06
C ASP A 114 -11.91 3.73 -15.86
N LYS A 115 -12.93 3.18 -15.19
CA LYS A 115 -13.41 3.74 -13.91
C LYS A 115 -12.33 3.71 -12.84
N GLY A 116 -11.59 2.60 -12.74
CA GLY A 116 -10.45 2.47 -11.83
C GLY A 116 -9.34 3.48 -12.10
N ARG A 117 -9.10 3.81 -13.37
CA ARG A 117 -8.14 4.86 -13.75
C ARG A 117 -8.62 6.25 -13.35
N GLU A 118 -9.90 6.55 -13.58
CA GLU A 118 -10.53 7.81 -13.19
C GLU A 118 -10.45 8.05 -11.68
N THR A 119 -10.85 7.07 -10.87
CA THR A 119 -10.88 7.23 -9.41
C THR A 119 -9.47 7.36 -8.83
N THR A 120 -8.50 6.61 -9.35
CA THR A 120 -7.10 6.69 -8.88
C THR A 120 -6.41 7.99 -9.30
N TYR A 121 -6.75 8.54 -10.48
CA TYR A 121 -6.36 9.92 -10.84
C TYR A 121 -6.97 10.95 -9.87
N ALA A 122 -8.24 10.78 -9.48
CA ALA A 122 -8.89 11.63 -8.50
C ALA A 122 -8.23 11.53 -7.12
N LEU A 123 -7.78 10.35 -6.68
CA LEU A 123 -6.95 10.20 -5.48
C LEU A 123 -5.67 11.05 -5.59
N GLY A 124 -4.96 10.96 -6.72
CA GLY A 124 -3.79 11.81 -6.98
C GLY A 124 -4.07 13.31 -6.85
N THR A 125 -5.20 13.75 -7.39
CA THR A 125 -5.66 15.15 -7.30
C THR A 125 -5.90 15.57 -5.84
N ARG A 126 -6.50 14.69 -5.02
CA ARG A 126 -6.70 14.95 -3.59
C ARG A 126 -5.39 15.01 -2.81
N LEU A 127 -4.42 14.15 -3.14
CA LEU A 127 -3.08 14.20 -2.56
C LEU A 127 -2.35 15.50 -2.91
N ARG A 128 -2.49 15.98 -4.16
CA ARG A 128 -1.98 17.31 -4.55
C ARG A 128 -2.63 18.41 -3.72
N HIS A 129 -3.96 18.41 -3.63
CA HIS A 129 -4.67 19.45 -2.90
C HIS A 129 -4.17 19.57 -1.45
N LEU A 130 -4.03 18.45 -0.76
CA LEU A 130 -3.54 18.44 0.63
C LEU A 130 -2.04 18.80 0.71
N TYR A 131 -1.17 18.00 0.09
CA TYR A 131 0.27 18.07 0.36
C TYR A 131 1.01 19.14 -0.45
N ILE A 132 0.42 19.67 -1.52
CA ILE A 132 1.03 20.71 -2.35
C ILE A 132 0.30 22.03 -2.13
N ASP A 133 -1.03 22.05 -2.32
CA ASP A 133 -1.76 23.32 -2.36
C ASP A 133 -2.05 23.87 -0.97
N GLN A 134 -2.49 23.02 -0.02
CA GLN A 134 -2.84 23.44 1.34
C GLN A 134 -1.62 23.50 2.28
N LEU A 135 -0.78 22.46 2.28
CA LEU A 135 0.34 22.33 3.21
C LEU A 135 1.67 22.90 2.68
N GLY A 136 1.81 23.07 1.36
CA GLY A 136 3.07 23.48 0.74
C GLY A 136 4.25 22.52 1.03
N PHE A 137 3.96 21.25 1.35
CA PHE A 137 4.97 20.26 1.73
C PHE A 137 5.82 19.82 0.53
N MET A 138 5.20 19.67 -0.63
CA MET A 138 5.84 19.34 -1.90
C MET A 138 5.73 20.51 -2.91
N PRO A 139 6.67 20.66 -3.86
CA PRO A 139 6.69 21.81 -4.76
C PRO A 139 5.53 21.77 -5.78
N LYS A 140 5.06 22.95 -6.19
CA LYS A 140 3.93 23.06 -7.14
C LYS A 140 4.25 22.53 -8.54
N ILE A 141 5.50 22.71 -8.98
CA ILE A 141 6.05 22.27 -10.26
C ILE A 141 7.25 21.37 -9.99
N LYS A 142 7.36 20.24 -10.69
CA LYS A 142 8.48 19.29 -10.57
C LYS A 142 9.36 19.32 -11.80
N THR A 143 10.67 19.29 -11.59
CA THR A 143 11.70 19.05 -12.62
C THR A 143 12.07 17.58 -12.74
N ASP A 144 11.89 16.82 -11.66
CA ASP A 144 12.27 15.42 -11.52
C ASP A 144 11.45 14.75 -10.41
N SER A 145 11.61 13.44 -10.22
CA SER A 145 10.97 12.66 -9.15
C SER A 145 11.94 12.21 -8.05
N GLU A 146 13.12 12.82 -7.89
CA GLU A 146 14.17 12.29 -6.99
C GLU A 146 13.85 12.39 -5.50
N ASP A 147 13.02 13.36 -5.10
CA ASP A 147 12.50 13.50 -3.74
C ASP A 147 11.26 12.60 -3.49
N MET A 148 10.94 11.70 -4.42
CA MET A 148 9.82 10.76 -4.33
C MET A 148 10.28 9.30 -4.43
N TYR A 149 9.55 8.42 -3.76
CA TYR A 149 9.69 6.97 -3.90
C TYR A 149 8.40 6.35 -4.43
N LEU A 150 8.41 5.95 -5.70
CA LEU A 150 7.26 5.27 -6.31
C LEU A 150 7.54 3.77 -6.35
N ARG A 151 6.63 2.95 -5.82
CA ARG A 151 6.76 1.47 -5.86
C ARG A 151 5.43 0.82 -6.18
N ALA A 152 5.41 -0.23 -6.98
CA ALA A 152 4.20 -1.01 -7.20
C ALA A 152 4.46 -2.49 -7.03
N THR A 153 3.40 -3.24 -6.70
CA THR A 153 3.41 -4.70 -6.83
C THR A 153 3.54 -5.08 -8.30
N PRO A 154 4.00 -6.29 -8.63
CA PRO A 154 4.06 -6.78 -10.02
C PRO A 154 2.68 -7.03 -10.65
N ILE A 155 1.59 -6.68 -9.96
CA ILE A 155 0.23 -6.87 -10.44
C ILE A 155 -0.19 -5.63 -11.25
N PRO A 156 -0.51 -5.76 -12.56
CA PRO A 156 -0.70 -4.62 -13.46
C PRO A 156 -1.67 -3.56 -12.95
N ARG A 157 -2.83 -3.96 -12.42
CA ARG A 157 -3.83 -3.02 -11.87
C ARG A 157 -3.31 -2.12 -10.75
N ALA A 158 -2.34 -2.58 -9.96
CA ALA A 158 -1.73 -1.79 -8.89
C ALA A 158 -0.72 -0.79 -9.45
N LEU A 159 0.11 -1.22 -10.40
CA LEU A 159 1.04 -0.35 -11.14
C LEU A 159 0.30 0.76 -11.90
N GLU A 160 -0.73 0.41 -12.65
CA GLU A 160 -1.52 1.39 -13.41
C GLU A 160 -2.24 2.38 -12.50
N SER A 161 -2.76 1.92 -11.36
CA SER A 161 -3.37 2.81 -10.36
C SER A 161 -2.37 3.79 -9.76
N LEU A 162 -1.15 3.35 -9.48
CA LEU A 162 -0.05 4.22 -9.04
C LEU A 162 0.29 5.28 -10.09
N GLN A 163 0.37 4.88 -11.37
CA GLN A 163 0.64 5.81 -12.47
C GLN A 163 -0.44 6.89 -12.56
N GLN A 164 -1.72 6.51 -12.46
CA GLN A 164 -2.84 7.46 -12.47
C GLN A 164 -2.80 8.40 -11.27
N ALA A 165 -2.53 7.88 -10.06
CA ALA A 165 -2.39 8.70 -8.87
C ALA A 165 -1.21 9.68 -8.96
N PHE A 166 -0.07 9.25 -9.51
CA PHE A 166 1.06 10.13 -9.77
C PHE A 166 0.70 11.23 -10.79
N TRP A 167 0.00 10.89 -11.87
CA TRP A 167 -0.46 11.87 -12.88
C TRP A 167 -1.51 12.84 -12.34
N GLY A 168 -2.37 12.42 -11.42
CA GLY A 168 -3.28 13.31 -10.72
C GLY A 168 -2.55 14.26 -9.77
N MET A 169 -1.48 13.79 -9.12
CA MET A 169 -0.70 14.61 -8.20
C MET A 169 0.22 15.61 -8.93
N TYR A 170 0.81 15.18 -10.04
CA TYR A 170 1.68 15.97 -10.92
C TYR A 170 1.26 15.84 -12.39
N PRO A 171 0.18 16.51 -12.80
CA PRO A 171 -0.24 16.53 -14.21
C PRO A 171 0.84 17.14 -15.11
N PRO A 172 0.73 17.00 -16.45
CA PRO A 172 1.69 17.62 -17.38
C PRO A 172 1.93 19.12 -17.13
N SER A 173 0.91 19.87 -16.72
CA SER A 173 1.02 21.30 -16.37
C SER A 173 1.78 21.59 -15.08
N ALA A 174 2.05 20.57 -14.26
CA ALA A 174 2.79 20.65 -12.99
C ALA A 174 4.19 20.04 -13.09
N ARG A 175 4.70 19.84 -14.31
CA ARG A 175 6.02 19.28 -14.60
C ARG A 175 6.72 20.14 -15.65
N THR A 176 8.05 20.19 -15.61
CA THR A 176 8.82 20.83 -16.67
C THR A 176 8.79 20.00 -17.95
N LEU A 177 9.08 20.65 -19.09
CA LEU A 177 9.06 19.99 -20.40
C LEU A 177 10.07 18.84 -20.50
N ASP A 178 11.20 18.98 -19.81
CA ASP A 178 12.31 18.04 -19.72
C ASP A 178 12.19 17.06 -18.54
N PHE A 179 11.03 17.00 -17.87
CA PHE A 179 10.81 16.08 -16.75
C PHE A 179 11.07 14.63 -17.19
N PRO A 180 12.07 13.94 -16.62
CA PRO A 180 12.38 12.57 -17.00
C PRO A 180 11.26 11.61 -16.57
N PRO A 181 11.03 10.49 -17.28
CA PRO A 181 10.10 9.46 -16.83
C PRO A 181 10.40 9.04 -15.38
N PRO A 182 9.38 8.99 -14.50
CA PRO A 182 9.63 8.71 -13.09
C PRO A 182 10.04 7.24 -12.91
N ILE A 183 10.96 7.00 -11.98
CA ILE A 183 11.36 5.64 -11.60
C ILE A 183 10.26 5.02 -10.73
N ILE A 184 9.76 3.84 -11.12
CA ILE A 184 8.86 3.03 -10.31
C ILE A 184 9.59 1.75 -9.92
N VAL A 185 9.82 1.59 -8.63
CA VAL A 185 10.48 0.41 -8.05
C VAL A 185 9.50 -0.77 -8.05
N ALA A 186 10.00 -1.95 -8.40
CA ALA A 186 9.26 -3.21 -8.32
C ALA A 186 10.14 -4.28 -7.66
N ARG A 187 9.52 -5.28 -7.06
CA ARG A 187 10.19 -6.52 -6.62
C ARG A 187 9.65 -7.71 -7.40
N ALA A 188 10.46 -8.76 -7.48
CA ALA A 188 9.98 -10.05 -7.97
C ALA A 188 8.84 -10.56 -7.06
N VAL A 189 7.88 -11.30 -7.63
CA VAL A 189 6.74 -11.85 -6.89
C VAL A 189 7.19 -12.67 -5.67
N SER A 190 8.32 -13.36 -5.76
CA SER A 190 8.88 -14.19 -4.67
C SER A 190 9.36 -13.41 -3.46
N GLU A 191 9.68 -12.13 -3.64
CA GLU A 191 10.28 -11.25 -2.61
C GLU A 191 9.38 -10.03 -2.32
N GLU A 192 8.16 -10.04 -2.85
CA GLU A 192 7.24 -8.93 -2.72
C GLU A 192 6.68 -8.84 -1.29
N THR A 193 6.73 -7.61 -0.75
CA THR A 193 6.28 -7.26 0.60
C THR A 193 5.12 -6.25 0.61
N LEU A 194 4.77 -5.68 -0.55
CA LEU A 194 3.60 -4.80 -0.70
C LEU A 194 2.26 -5.56 -0.69
N PHE A 195 2.25 -6.87 -0.51
CA PHE A 195 1.07 -7.64 -0.14
C PHE A 195 1.46 -8.84 0.74
N PRO A 196 0.52 -9.38 1.54
CA PRO A 196 0.74 -10.62 2.28
C PRO A 196 0.97 -11.79 1.33
N ASN A 197 2.21 -12.29 1.29
CA ASN A 197 2.69 -13.17 0.22
C ASN A 197 2.47 -14.66 0.53
N GLU A 198 1.21 -15.10 0.54
CA GLU A 198 0.83 -16.52 0.72
C GLU A 198 1.47 -17.44 -0.33
N GLY A 199 1.76 -16.91 -1.52
CA GLY A 199 2.41 -17.64 -2.62
C GLY A 199 3.83 -18.10 -2.28
N ASN A 200 4.56 -17.33 -1.47
CA ASN A 200 5.98 -17.56 -1.22
C ASN A 200 6.32 -17.76 0.28
N CYS A 201 5.36 -17.60 1.17
CA CYS A 201 5.52 -17.88 2.59
C CYS A 201 4.67 -19.09 3.02
N ARG A 202 5.32 -20.25 3.22
CA ARG A 202 4.63 -21.51 3.55
C ARG A 202 3.88 -21.42 4.88
N ARG A 203 4.53 -20.87 5.91
CA ARG A 203 3.92 -20.71 7.23
C ARG A 203 2.76 -19.71 7.21
N PHE A 204 2.90 -18.57 6.52
CA PHE A 204 1.80 -17.62 6.39
C PHE A 204 0.59 -18.22 5.66
N ARG A 205 0.81 -18.99 4.59
CA ARG A 205 -0.27 -19.71 3.90
C ARG A 205 -1.00 -20.69 4.82
N GLN A 206 -0.26 -21.44 5.65
CA GLN A 206 -0.87 -22.33 6.64
C GLN A 206 -1.72 -21.55 7.63
N LEU A 207 -1.20 -20.47 8.18
CA LEU A 207 -1.92 -19.60 9.11
C LEU A 207 -3.19 -19.01 8.47
N ALA A 208 -3.11 -18.48 7.24
CA ALA A 208 -4.26 -17.94 6.51
C ALA A 208 -5.37 -18.98 6.35
N ARG A 209 -5.02 -20.24 6.06
CA ARG A 209 -5.98 -21.35 6.01
C ARG A 209 -6.60 -21.64 7.37
N LEU A 210 -5.79 -21.75 8.42
CA LEU A 210 -6.32 -22.01 9.77
C LEU A 210 -7.29 -20.91 10.23
N PHE A 211 -7.00 -19.63 9.93
CA PHE A 211 -7.92 -18.53 10.26
C PHE A 211 -9.19 -18.57 9.42
N ALA A 212 -9.09 -18.95 8.14
CA ALA A 212 -10.25 -19.15 7.27
C ALA A 212 -11.12 -20.34 7.73
N ASP A 213 -10.51 -21.45 8.15
CA ASP A 213 -11.21 -22.63 8.67
C ASP A 213 -11.94 -22.28 9.97
N ARG A 214 -11.29 -21.54 10.88
CA ARG A 214 -11.94 -21.02 12.09
C ARG A 214 -13.14 -20.10 11.77
N ALA A 215 -13.01 -19.26 10.74
CA ALA A 215 -14.12 -18.42 10.30
C ALA A 215 -15.27 -19.28 9.72
N ALA A 216 -14.96 -20.32 8.96
CA ALA A 216 -15.96 -21.27 8.45
C ALA A 216 -16.70 -21.97 9.59
N GLU A 217 -15.99 -22.52 10.59
CA GLU A 217 -16.56 -23.15 11.79
C GLU A 217 -17.51 -22.21 12.54
N ARG A 218 -17.13 -20.93 12.68
CA ARG A 218 -17.94 -19.93 13.37
C ARG A 218 -19.19 -19.52 12.60
N TRP A 219 -19.06 -19.33 11.28
CA TRP A 219 -20.08 -18.61 10.52
C TRP A 219 -21.00 -19.51 9.69
N ASN A 220 -20.56 -20.69 9.25
CA ASN A 220 -21.32 -21.47 8.26
C ASN A 220 -22.71 -21.88 8.74
N ASP A 221 -22.86 -22.22 10.03
CA ASP A 221 -24.14 -22.61 10.64
C ASP A 221 -24.84 -21.47 11.40
N SER A 222 -24.36 -20.23 11.24
CA SER A 222 -24.91 -19.05 11.91
C SER A 222 -26.23 -18.57 11.30
N GLU A 223 -27.03 -17.81 12.06
CA GLU A 223 -28.23 -17.13 11.55
C GLU A 223 -27.92 -16.16 10.39
N GLN A 224 -26.73 -15.55 10.42
CA GLN A 224 -26.24 -14.64 9.40
C GLN A 224 -26.00 -15.39 8.09
N MET A 225 -25.36 -16.55 8.12
CA MET A 225 -25.18 -17.39 6.94
C MET A 225 -26.49 -18.01 6.46
N ALA A 226 -27.40 -18.37 7.37
CA ALA A 226 -28.76 -18.78 7.01
C ALA A 226 -29.51 -17.68 6.24
N TYR A 227 -29.35 -16.41 6.64
CA TYR A 227 -29.90 -15.28 5.91
C TYR A 227 -29.31 -15.17 4.50
N LEU A 228 -27.99 -15.31 4.33
CA LEU A 228 -27.35 -15.31 3.00
C LEU A 228 -27.84 -16.46 2.13
N ASN A 229 -27.97 -17.67 2.69
CA ASN A 229 -28.50 -18.82 1.98
C ASN A 229 -29.94 -18.60 1.51
N LYS A 230 -30.80 -17.94 2.33
CA LYS A 230 -32.17 -17.61 1.94
C LYS A 230 -32.23 -16.75 0.67
N ILE A 231 -31.31 -15.81 0.50
CA ILE A 231 -31.35 -14.84 -0.61
C ILE A 231 -30.53 -15.27 -1.83
N TRP A 232 -29.43 -16.01 -1.65
CA TRP A 232 -28.46 -16.29 -2.72
C TRP A 232 -28.32 -17.76 -3.13
N SER A 233 -28.81 -18.73 -2.35
CA SER A 233 -28.65 -20.17 -2.68
C SER A 233 -29.21 -20.54 -4.06
N LYS A 234 -30.32 -19.91 -4.48
CA LYS A 234 -30.92 -20.11 -5.81
C LYS A 234 -30.01 -19.71 -7.00
N TYR A 235 -28.95 -18.95 -6.75
CA TYR A 235 -27.98 -18.54 -7.77
C TYR A 235 -26.67 -19.34 -7.68
N MET A 236 -26.48 -20.13 -6.62
CA MET A 236 -25.28 -20.94 -6.43
C MET A 236 -25.25 -22.12 -7.43
N PRO A 237 -24.05 -22.57 -7.84
CA PRO A 237 -23.93 -23.69 -8.77
C PRO A 237 -24.42 -24.99 -8.14
N GLU A 238 -24.92 -25.92 -8.95
CA GLU A 238 -25.42 -27.23 -8.48
C GLU A 238 -24.36 -28.03 -7.72
N THR A 239 -23.08 -27.87 -8.09
CA THR A 239 -21.94 -28.51 -7.43
C THR A 239 -21.62 -27.95 -6.05
N SER A 240 -22.13 -26.76 -5.70
CA SER A 240 -21.97 -26.12 -4.39
C SER A 240 -23.19 -25.24 -4.09
N PRO A 241 -24.35 -25.84 -3.78
CA PRO A 241 -25.66 -25.15 -3.80
C PRO A 241 -25.89 -24.22 -2.60
N LYS A 242 -24.97 -24.17 -1.64
CA LYS A 242 -25.08 -23.36 -0.43
C LYS A 242 -24.04 -22.26 -0.42
N VAL A 243 -24.40 -21.12 0.16
CA VAL A 243 -23.44 -20.07 0.54
C VAL A 243 -22.75 -20.49 1.83
N ALA A 244 -21.42 -20.47 1.85
CA ALA A 244 -20.58 -20.71 3.02
C ALA A 244 -19.25 -19.97 2.86
N VAL A 245 -18.49 -19.82 3.95
CA VAL A 245 -17.14 -19.21 3.91
C VAL A 245 -16.24 -19.99 2.95
N ASP A 246 -16.26 -21.30 3.06
CA ASP A 246 -15.46 -22.30 2.34
C ASP A 246 -16.22 -22.99 1.18
N ALA A 247 -17.38 -22.45 0.77
CA ALA A 247 -18.12 -22.93 -0.40
C ALA A 247 -17.35 -22.71 -1.72
N HIS A 248 -17.93 -23.17 -2.83
CA HIS A 248 -17.35 -23.03 -4.17
C HIS A 248 -18.39 -22.43 -5.14
N PRO A 249 -18.47 -21.10 -5.31
CA PRO A 249 -17.51 -20.09 -4.85
C PRO A 249 -17.57 -19.79 -3.36
N ARG A 250 -16.40 -19.46 -2.79
CA ARG A 250 -16.27 -18.95 -1.41
C ARG A 250 -17.03 -17.64 -1.25
N LEU A 251 -17.47 -17.33 -0.03
CA LEU A 251 -18.16 -16.07 0.27
C LEU A 251 -17.35 -14.84 -0.16
N SER A 252 -16.02 -14.84 0.01
CA SER A 252 -15.12 -13.79 -0.47
C SER A 252 -15.10 -13.67 -2.01
N GLY A 253 -15.28 -14.78 -2.74
CA GLY A 253 -15.45 -14.77 -4.20
C GLY A 253 -16.81 -14.22 -4.66
N ILE A 254 -17.87 -14.46 -3.87
CA ILE A 254 -19.17 -13.79 -4.06
C ILE A 254 -18.98 -12.29 -3.85
N MET A 255 -18.31 -11.88 -2.77
CA MET A 255 -18.01 -10.49 -2.46
C MET A 255 -17.22 -9.79 -3.56
N ASP A 256 -16.20 -10.43 -4.13
CA ASP A 256 -15.46 -9.89 -5.28
C ASP A 256 -16.38 -9.57 -6.45
N THR A 257 -17.29 -10.49 -6.77
CA THR A 257 -18.22 -10.33 -7.90
C THR A 257 -19.27 -9.25 -7.60
N VAL A 258 -19.88 -9.27 -6.42
CA VAL A 258 -20.85 -8.24 -6.00
C VAL A 258 -20.21 -6.86 -6.02
N ASN A 259 -18.99 -6.72 -5.50
CA ASN A 259 -18.28 -5.45 -5.50
C ASN A 259 -17.89 -5.03 -6.93
N ALA A 260 -17.34 -5.90 -7.76
CA ALA A 260 -17.02 -5.54 -9.14
C ALA A 260 -18.28 -5.09 -9.90
N THR A 261 -19.40 -5.80 -9.77
CA THR A 261 -20.66 -5.45 -10.46
C THR A 261 -21.27 -4.17 -9.89
N ASP A 262 -21.17 -3.92 -8.58
CA ASP A 262 -21.68 -2.70 -7.96
C ASP A 262 -20.95 -1.44 -8.44
N ALA A 263 -19.65 -1.56 -8.69
CA ALA A 263 -18.79 -0.48 -9.18
C ALA A 263 -18.97 -0.13 -10.67
N HIS A 264 -19.67 -0.94 -11.45
CA HIS A 264 -19.79 -0.80 -12.91
C HIS A 264 -21.24 -0.63 -13.38
N GLY A 265 -21.39 -0.45 -14.70
CA GLY A 265 -22.63 -0.13 -15.37
C GLY A 265 -23.72 -1.22 -15.30
N PRO A 266 -24.96 -0.88 -15.71
CA PRO A 266 -26.13 -1.76 -15.57
C PRO A 266 -26.00 -3.08 -16.33
N SER A 267 -25.28 -3.10 -17.45
CA SER A 267 -25.12 -4.29 -18.30
C SER A 267 -24.34 -5.44 -17.65
N THR A 268 -23.67 -5.17 -16.53
CA THR A 268 -22.90 -6.17 -15.76
C THR A 268 -23.36 -6.23 -14.31
N LYS A 269 -24.64 -5.95 -14.04
CA LYS A 269 -25.23 -6.10 -12.71
C LYS A 269 -25.66 -7.54 -12.47
N LEU A 270 -25.58 -7.95 -11.21
CA LEU A 270 -26.22 -9.18 -10.73
C LEU A 270 -27.72 -8.93 -10.46
N PRO A 271 -28.51 -10.00 -10.25
CA PRO A 271 -29.86 -9.86 -9.70
C PRO A 271 -29.91 -9.00 -8.43
N SER A 272 -31.00 -8.27 -8.23
CA SER A 272 -31.16 -7.29 -7.15
C SER A 272 -30.89 -7.84 -5.74
N ASP A 273 -31.13 -9.13 -5.53
CA ASP A 273 -30.94 -9.83 -4.26
C ASP A 273 -29.48 -9.76 -3.78
N PHE A 274 -28.50 -9.67 -4.69
CA PHE A 274 -27.08 -9.47 -4.36
C PHE A 274 -26.77 -8.08 -3.78
N TYR A 275 -27.67 -7.12 -3.98
CA TYR A 275 -27.53 -5.75 -3.49
C TYR A 275 -28.38 -5.48 -2.24
N ASP A 276 -28.95 -6.53 -1.62
CA ASP A 276 -29.58 -6.42 -0.31
C ASP A 276 -28.60 -5.84 0.74
N LYS A 277 -29.02 -4.79 1.44
CA LYS A 277 -28.15 -4.05 2.37
C LYS A 277 -27.69 -4.92 3.55
N LYS A 278 -28.57 -5.79 4.06
CA LYS A 278 -28.27 -6.67 5.20
C LYS A 278 -27.34 -7.80 4.76
N GLY A 279 -27.60 -8.43 3.62
CA GLY A 279 -26.78 -9.48 3.04
C GLY A 279 -25.36 -8.99 2.75
N ARG A 280 -25.22 -7.81 2.16
CA ARG A 280 -23.89 -7.22 1.92
C ARG A 280 -23.13 -6.88 3.20
N ALA A 281 -23.81 -6.41 4.24
CA ALA A 281 -23.18 -6.12 5.53
C ALA A 281 -22.72 -7.40 6.24
N ILE A 282 -23.52 -8.47 6.17
CA ILE A 282 -23.14 -9.78 6.69
C ILE A 282 -21.93 -10.34 5.94
N MET A 283 -21.98 -10.34 4.60
CA MET A 283 -20.90 -10.82 3.75
C MET A 283 -19.58 -10.08 4.03
N ASP A 284 -19.63 -8.75 4.13
CA ASP A 284 -18.45 -7.93 4.43
C ASP A 284 -17.86 -8.28 5.80
N ARG A 285 -18.69 -8.38 6.85
CA ARG A 285 -18.24 -8.75 8.20
C ARG A 285 -17.55 -10.12 8.23
N ILE A 286 -18.17 -11.12 7.60
CA ILE A 286 -17.61 -12.49 7.59
C ILE A 286 -16.30 -12.52 6.78
N ALA A 287 -16.25 -11.85 5.63
CA ALA A 287 -15.04 -11.80 4.81
C ALA A 287 -13.89 -11.04 5.49
N VAL A 288 -14.19 -9.94 6.19
CA VAL A 288 -13.20 -9.22 7.01
C VAL A 288 -12.64 -10.12 8.10
N GLU A 289 -13.47 -10.91 8.77
CA GLU A 289 -13.00 -11.85 9.78
C GLU A 289 -12.16 -12.99 9.18
N GLU A 290 -12.63 -13.63 8.10
CA GLU A 290 -11.90 -14.70 7.38
C GLU A 290 -10.47 -14.24 7.02
N TRP A 291 -10.33 -13.02 6.49
CA TRP A 291 -9.06 -12.55 5.94
C TRP A 291 -8.17 -11.80 6.93
N PHE A 292 -8.73 -11.12 7.93
CA PHE A 292 -7.98 -10.16 8.73
C PHE A 292 -7.94 -10.45 10.24
N ALA A 293 -8.69 -11.42 10.75
CA ALA A 293 -8.67 -11.74 12.18
C ALA A 293 -7.27 -12.16 12.68
N GLY A 294 -6.48 -12.82 11.83
CA GLY A 294 -5.12 -13.21 12.18
C GLY A 294 -4.21 -12.06 12.56
N TYR A 295 -4.35 -10.90 11.90
CA TYR A 295 -3.59 -9.70 12.24
C TYR A 295 -3.93 -9.15 13.63
N ASN A 296 -5.16 -9.34 14.11
CA ASN A 296 -5.59 -8.84 15.42
C ASN A 296 -5.10 -9.70 16.58
N GLU A 297 -4.85 -10.99 16.35
CA GLU A 297 -4.71 -11.98 17.42
C GLU A 297 -3.36 -12.72 17.44
N SER A 298 -2.62 -12.74 16.31
CA SER A 298 -1.39 -13.52 16.17
C SER A 298 -0.20 -12.64 15.75
N ALA A 299 0.82 -12.59 16.62
CA ALA A 299 2.08 -11.89 16.32
C ALA A 299 2.79 -12.51 15.12
N GLU A 300 2.76 -13.85 14.99
CA GLU A 300 3.33 -14.57 13.86
C GLU A 300 2.61 -14.23 12.54
N TYR A 301 1.28 -14.13 12.57
CA TYR A 301 0.49 -13.73 11.40
C TYR A 301 0.85 -12.31 10.92
N ARG A 302 0.95 -11.35 11.85
CA ARG A 302 1.41 -9.99 11.54
C ARG A 302 2.81 -10.00 10.97
N LYS A 303 3.71 -10.77 11.60
CA LYS A 303 5.12 -10.83 11.22
C LYS A 303 5.33 -11.32 9.80
N LEU A 304 4.71 -12.44 9.45
CA LEU A 304 4.87 -13.04 8.13
C LEU A 304 4.00 -12.37 7.06
N GLY A 305 2.87 -11.78 7.45
CA GLY A 305 1.94 -11.15 6.51
C GLY A 305 2.33 -9.72 6.09
N ILE A 306 2.76 -8.87 7.03
CA ILE A 306 3.03 -7.44 6.75
C ILE A 306 4.26 -6.87 7.46
N GLY A 307 4.84 -7.61 8.40
CA GLY A 307 5.97 -7.18 9.22
C GLY A 307 7.18 -6.72 8.42
N ALA A 308 7.51 -7.40 7.32
CA ALA A 308 8.62 -7.00 6.46
C ALA A 308 8.43 -5.58 5.90
N LEU A 309 7.22 -5.26 5.41
CA LEU A 309 6.87 -3.93 4.92
C LEU A 309 6.85 -2.88 6.03
N MET A 310 6.26 -3.19 7.18
CA MET A 310 6.18 -2.24 8.29
C MET A 310 7.54 -1.92 8.90
N GLY A 311 8.47 -2.89 8.90
CA GLY A 311 9.87 -2.62 9.22
C GLY A 311 10.51 -1.67 8.20
N ASP A 312 10.30 -1.88 6.88
CA ASP A 312 10.81 -0.96 5.84
C ASP A 312 10.22 0.46 6.02
N VAL A 313 8.93 0.57 6.33
CA VAL A 313 8.24 1.85 6.58
C VAL A 313 8.86 2.60 7.76
N THR A 314 9.07 1.90 8.87
CA THR A 314 9.61 2.47 10.10
C THR A 314 11.07 2.85 9.94
N ASP A 315 11.86 2.04 9.26
CA ASP A 315 13.28 2.34 9.00
C ASP A 315 13.46 3.62 8.18
N ARG A 316 12.58 3.87 7.20
CA ARG A 316 12.60 5.14 6.45
C ARG A 316 12.31 6.33 7.35
N MET A 317 11.44 6.17 8.34
CA MET A 317 11.17 7.22 9.33
C MET A 317 12.35 7.43 10.27
N VAL A 318 12.99 6.35 10.72
CA VAL A 318 14.18 6.40 11.57
C VAL A 318 15.33 7.09 10.83
N SER A 319 15.62 6.70 9.59
CA SER A 319 16.63 7.37 8.75
C SER A 319 16.31 8.86 8.57
N THR A 320 15.03 9.20 8.39
CA THR A 320 14.62 10.62 8.33
C THR A 320 14.88 11.37 9.64
N ALA A 321 14.56 10.76 10.79
CA ALA A 321 14.68 11.37 12.10
C ALA A 321 16.12 11.44 12.64
N VAL A 322 16.97 10.46 12.30
CA VAL A 322 18.32 10.32 12.87
C VAL A 322 19.40 10.77 11.88
N GLU A 323 19.22 10.51 10.58
CA GLU A 323 20.23 10.79 9.54
C GLU A 323 19.89 12.04 8.72
N GLY A 324 18.83 12.76 9.09
CA GLY A 324 18.39 14.00 8.44
C GLY A 324 17.69 13.80 7.09
N GLY A 325 17.33 12.56 6.74
CA GLY A 325 16.53 12.27 5.56
C GLY A 325 16.77 10.87 5.00
N TRP A 326 15.69 10.16 4.67
CA TRP A 326 15.79 8.89 3.96
C TRP A 326 16.17 9.08 2.49
N ARG A 327 17.10 8.27 2.00
CA ARG A 327 17.51 8.20 0.59
C ARG A 327 17.39 6.76 0.08
N SER A 328 17.10 6.59 -1.21
CA SER A 328 17.00 5.26 -1.83
C SER A 328 17.81 5.20 -3.11
N GLU A 329 18.76 4.27 -3.16
CA GLU A 329 19.54 3.98 -4.38
C GLU A 329 18.64 3.56 -5.54
N SER A 330 17.59 2.78 -5.23
CA SER A 330 16.62 2.30 -6.22
C SER A 330 15.75 3.39 -6.83
N SER A 331 15.74 4.59 -6.26
CA SER A 331 15.00 5.75 -6.76
C SER A 331 15.91 6.89 -7.23
N ALA A 332 17.23 6.76 -7.02
CA ALA A 332 18.20 7.72 -7.52
C ALA A 332 18.30 7.60 -9.06
N SER A 333 18.34 8.74 -9.74
CA SER A 333 18.39 8.86 -11.21
C SER A 333 19.70 8.38 -11.86
N GLY A 334 20.53 7.62 -11.13
CA GLY A 334 21.75 7.01 -11.66
C GLY A 334 23.06 7.72 -11.32
N SER A 335 23.12 8.60 -10.32
CA SER A 335 24.40 9.18 -9.88
C SER A 335 25.36 8.17 -9.24
N GLY A 336 24.90 6.95 -8.92
CA GLY A 336 25.71 5.89 -8.31
C GLY A 336 26.29 6.25 -6.93
N LYS A 337 25.87 7.40 -6.36
CA LYS A 337 26.34 7.95 -5.10
C LYS A 337 25.13 8.29 -4.22
N PRO A 338 24.77 7.40 -3.29
CA PRO A 338 23.58 7.55 -2.45
C PRO A 338 23.61 8.83 -1.60
N GLU A 339 24.80 9.28 -1.20
CA GLU A 339 24.98 10.47 -0.35
C GLU A 339 24.74 11.80 -1.07
N GLU A 340 24.80 11.82 -2.40
CA GLU A 340 24.57 13.02 -3.22
C GLU A 340 23.09 13.16 -3.66
N GLY A 341 22.23 12.16 -3.38
CA GLY A 341 20.81 12.16 -3.74
C GLY A 341 19.93 13.04 -2.83
N LYS A 342 18.82 13.54 -3.37
CA LYS A 342 17.81 14.28 -2.59
C LYS A 342 17.16 13.34 -1.56
N ALA A 343 16.92 13.85 -0.36
CA ALA A 343 16.13 13.15 0.64
C ALA A 343 14.68 12.98 0.13
N ILE A 344 14.15 11.77 0.23
CA ILE A 344 12.79 11.44 -0.15
C ILE A 344 11.83 12.06 0.87
N LYS A 345 10.86 12.82 0.37
CA LYS A 345 9.79 13.44 1.17
C LYS A 345 8.45 12.75 0.98
N PHE A 346 8.24 12.12 -0.17
CA PHE A 346 6.94 11.54 -0.51
C PHE A 346 7.08 10.17 -1.17
N ALA A 347 6.56 9.13 -0.52
CA ALA A 347 6.45 7.79 -1.10
C ALA A 347 5.01 7.48 -1.50
N MET A 348 4.83 6.83 -2.65
CA MET A 348 3.54 6.34 -3.12
C MET A 348 3.68 4.88 -3.57
N SER A 349 2.86 4.00 -2.99
CA SER A 349 2.92 2.57 -3.23
C SER A 349 1.59 2.04 -3.78
N GLY A 350 1.61 1.52 -5.01
CA GLY A 350 0.48 0.82 -5.61
C GLY A 350 0.35 -0.60 -5.06
N CYS A 351 -0.71 -0.89 -4.32
CA CYS A 351 -0.90 -2.15 -3.61
C CYS A 351 -2.38 -2.60 -3.57
N HIS A 352 -2.77 -3.32 -2.51
CA HIS A 352 -4.03 -4.05 -2.43
C HIS A 352 -4.81 -3.70 -1.16
N ASP A 353 -6.08 -4.09 -1.13
CA ASP A 353 -6.93 -4.08 0.06
C ASP A 353 -6.28 -4.86 1.21
N THR A 354 -5.75 -6.04 0.92
CA THR A 354 -5.05 -6.88 1.90
C THR A 354 -3.87 -6.15 2.53
N THR A 355 -3.14 -5.34 1.76
CA THR A 355 -2.05 -4.50 2.29
C THR A 355 -2.58 -3.46 3.28
N LEU A 356 -3.64 -2.73 2.91
CA LEU A 356 -4.16 -1.65 3.75
C LEU A 356 -4.75 -2.20 5.05
N ALA A 357 -5.58 -3.26 4.94
CA ALA A 357 -6.15 -3.92 6.10
C ALA A 357 -5.05 -4.54 6.98
N ALA A 358 -4.02 -5.18 6.40
CA ALA A 358 -2.92 -5.74 7.17
C ALA A 358 -2.14 -4.67 7.95
N ILE A 359 -1.83 -3.52 7.34
CA ILE A 359 -1.18 -2.39 8.00
C ILE A 359 -2.04 -1.92 9.19
N LEU A 360 -3.31 -1.61 8.93
CA LEU A 360 -4.22 -1.04 9.94
C LEU A 360 -4.52 -2.04 11.06
N SER A 361 -4.81 -3.30 10.73
CA SER A 361 -5.10 -4.33 11.73
C SER A 361 -3.87 -4.63 12.59
N SER A 362 -2.66 -4.65 12.02
CA SER A 362 -1.44 -4.98 12.78
C SER A 362 -1.10 -3.94 13.85
N VAL A 363 -1.46 -2.67 13.62
CA VAL A 363 -1.31 -1.58 14.60
C VAL A 363 -2.57 -1.36 15.44
N GLY A 364 -3.59 -2.23 15.31
CA GLY A 364 -4.83 -2.15 16.09
C GLY A 364 -5.82 -1.06 15.64
N GLY A 365 -5.60 -0.46 14.46
CA GLY A 365 -6.39 0.65 13.92
C GLY A 365 -7.49 0.27 12.92
N PHE A 366 -7.83 -1.02 12.80
CA PHE A 366 -8.84 -1.54 11.85
C PHE A 366 -10.07 -2.16 12.56
N GLN A 367 -10.31 -1.78 13.81
CA GLN A 367 -11.44 -2.31 14.58
C GLN A 367 -12.77 -1.82 13.98
N ASP A 368 -13.70 -2.75 13.77
CA ASP A 368 -15.02 -2.49 13.18
C ASP A 368 -15.02 -1.83 11.78
N GLU A 369 -13.87 -1.85 11.11
CA GLU A 369 -13.73 -1.35 9.74
C GLU A 369 -14.26 -2.38 8.73
N LYS A 370 -14.81 -1.87 7.64
CA LYS A 370 -15.26 -2.68 6.51
C LYS A 370 -14.08 -3.03 5.60
N TRP A 371 -14.30 -3.98 4.70
CA TRP A 371 -13.30 -4.29 3.69
C TRP A 371 -12.85 -3.01 2.94
N PRO A 372 -11.54 -2.76 2.76
CA PRO A 372 -11.09 -1.51 2.17
C PRO A 372 -11.67 -1.31 0.77
N PRO A 373 -12.44 -0.24 0.49
CA PRO A 373 -13.10 -0.04 -0.81
C PRO A 373 -12.10 0.28 -1.93
N PHE A 374 -12.51 0.20 -3.20
CA PHE A 374 -11.65 0.54 -4.34
C PHE A 374 -11.14 1.97 -4.18
N THR A 375 -9.87 2.18 -4.54
CA THR A 375 -9.21 3.50 -4.43
C THR A 375 -9.10 4.03 -2.99
N SER A 376 -9.24 3.15 -1.99
CA SER A 376 -8.85 3.48 -0.61
C SER A 376 -7.34 3.65 -0.48
N SER A 377 -6.92 4.39 0.54
CA SER A 377 -5.51 4.64 0.82
C SER A 377 -5.22 4.78 2.30
N VAL A 378 -4.01 4.36 2.69
CA VAL A 378 -3.39 4.64 3.98
C VAL A 378 -2.23 5.61 3.76
N ALA A 379 -2.20 6.72 4.49
CA ALA A 379 -1.04 7.62 4.55
C ALA A 379 -0.40 7.50 5.93
N ILE A 380 0.91 7.25 5.97
CA ILE A 380 1.70 7.27 7.21
C ILE A 380 2.65 8.46 7.14
N GLU A 381 2.46 9.39 8.06
CA GLU A 381 3.09 10.72 8.06
C GLU A 381 4.04 10.83 9.24
N LEU A 382 5.25 11.34 9.00
CA LEU A 382 6.24 11.64 10.03
C LEU A 382 6.38 13.15 10.19
N PHE A 383 6.38 13.61 11.44
CA PHE A 383 6.54 14.98 11.85
C PHE A 383 7.73 15.12 12.78
N SER A 384 8.38 16.27 12.76
CA SER A 384 9.32 16.68 13.80
C SER A 384 8.72 17.81 14.62
N GLN A 385 9.05 17.87 15.91
CA GLN A 385 8.71 19.02 16.74
C GLN A 385 9.49 20.26 16.27
N THR A 386 8.80 21.39 16.10
CA THR A 386 9.47 22.67 15.80
C THR A 386 10.22 23.15 17.04
N GLN A 387 11.48 23.56 16.90
CA GLN A 387 12.19 24.21 17.99
C GLN A 387 11.48 25.52 18.36
N SER A 388 11.25 25.76 19.65
CA SER A 388 10.66 27.02 20.12
C SER A 388 11.67 28.15 19.91
N ASN A 389 11.44 28.98 18.88
CA ASN A 389 12.22 30.18 18.56
C ASN A 389 12.10 31.26 19.65
N ALA A 390 12.79 31.06 20.77
CA ALA A 390 13.07 32.12 21.74
C ALA A 390 14.57 32.41 21.90
N ALA A 391 15.46 31.48 21.49
CA ALA A 391 16.91 31.65 21.65
C ALA A 391 17.67 31.95 20.34
N ASP A 392 17.10 31.66 19.17
CA ASP A 392 17.85 31.62 17.90
C ASP A 392 17.76 32.88 17.03
N ALA A 393 17.04 33.92 17.50
CA ALA A 393 17.05 35.21 16.81
C ALA A 393 18.41 35.94 16.92
N GLY A 394 19.24 35.57 17.91
CA GLY A 394 20.59 36.13 18.09
C GLY A 394 21.64 35.50 17.17
N THR A 395 21.50 34.21 16.86
CA THR A 395 22.51 33.43 16.13
C THR A 395 22.45 33.66 14.62
N ILE A 396 21.25 33.88 14.06
CA ILE A 396 21.06 34.15 12.63
C ILE A 396 21.68 35.50 12.22
N LEU A 397 21.77 36.49 13.12
CA LEU A 397 22.40 37.78 12.83
C LEU A 397 23.94 37.73 12.80
N GLU A 398 24.57 36.79 13.51
CA GLU A 398 26.03 36.62 13.46
C GLU A 398 26.50 35.86 12.21
N GLU A 399 25.73 34.90 11.71
CA GLU A 399 26.13 34.05 10.57
C GLU A 399 26.09 34.80 9.22
N PHE A 400 25.27 35.85 9.10
CA PHE A 400 25.31 36.77 7.95
C PHE A 400 26.50 37.75 7.99
N SER A 401 27.22 37.84 9.11
CA SER A 401 28.26 38.85 9.31
C SER A 401 29.69 38.36 9.03
N ASN A 402 29.96 37.05 8.98
CA ASN A 402 31.32 36.53 8.75
C ASN A 402 31.34 35.13 8.08
N PRO A 403 31.56 35.02 6.75
CA PRO A 403 31.81 33.74 6.10
C PRO A 403 33.30 33.37 6.23
N SER A 404 33.67 32.59 7.25
CA SER A 404 35.02 32.03 7.34
C SER A 404 35.09 30.64 6.68
N ALA A 405 35.66 30.62 5.48
CA ALA A 405 36.04 29.40 4.78
C ALA A 405 37.24 28.73 5.48
N THR A 406 37.03 27.56 6.06
CA THR A 406 38.12 26.70 6.53
C THR A 406 38.28 25.50 5.61
N LYS A 407 39.17 25.65 4.62
CA LYS A 407 39.73 24.53 3.85
C LYS A 407 40.72 23.77 4.75
N LYS A 408 40.54 22.46 4.92
CA LYS A 408 41.63 21.56 5.33
C LYS A 408 42.20 20.86 4.11
N ALA A 409 43.47 21.12 3.86
CA ALA A 409 44.31 20.45 2.88
C ALA A 409 45.06 19.27 3.52
N GLY A 410 45.34 18.26 2.70
CA GLY A 410 46.28 17.16 2.96
C GLY A 410 45.86 15.93 2.16
N GLY A 411 46.70 15.22 1.40
CA GLY A 411 48.08 15.36 0.99
C GLY A 411 48.30 14.24 -0.04
N LEU A 412 48.98 14.54 -1.15
CA LEU A 412 49.13 13.64 -2.30
C LEU A 412 50.51 12.96 -2.25
N LEU A 413 50.58 11.65 -1.97
CA LEU A 413 51.73 10.80 -2.34
C LEU A 413 51.30 9.33 -2.60
N GLY A 414 51.39 8.94 -3.87
CA GLY A 414 51.85 7.66 -4.44
C GLY A 414 51.41 6.31 -3.87
N SER A 415 50.69 5.54 -4.70
CA SER A 415 51.01 4.12 -4.96
C SER A 415 50.36 3.65 -6.26
N ILE A 416 51.19 3.21 -7.19
CA ILE A 416 50.84 2.52 -8.44
C ILE A 416 50.86 1.03 -8.09
N PHE A 417 49.71 0.37 -7.96
CA PHE A 417 49.58 -1.07 -8.21
C PHE A 417 48.11 -1.41 -8.52
N GLY A 418 47.90 -2.02 -9.69
CA GLY A 418 46.59 -2.50 -10.13
C GLY A 418 46.10 -3.65 -9.26
N GLY A 419 44.88 -3.50 -8.76
CA GLY A 419 44.08 -4.54 -8.16
C GLY A 419 42.62 -4.19 -8.34
N LYS A 420 41.83 -5.11 -8.91
CA LYS A 420 40.37 -4.95 -9.03
C LYS A 420 39.80 -4.80 -7.62
N SER A 421 39.43 -3.59 -7.23
CA SER A 421 38.61 -3.36 -6.04
C SER A 421 37.21 -3.91 -6.35
N ALA A 422 36.84 -4.97 -5.63
CA ALA A 422 35.45 -5.27 -5.41
C ALA A 422 34.81 -4.04 -4.75
N LEU A 423 33.65 -3.64 -5.24
CA LEU A 423 32.82 -2.61 -4.62
C LEU A 423 32.51 -3.04 -3.18
N GLU A 424 33.20 -2.48 -2.20
CA GLU A 424 32.78 -2.56 -0.80
C GLU A 424 31.44 -1.82 -0.70
N GLN A 425 30.38 -2.57 -0.38
CA GLN A 425 29.10 -1.96 -0.03
C GLN A 425 29.29 -1.16 1.27
N PRO A 426 28.69 0.04 1.39
CA PRO A 426 28.73 0.79 2.64
C PRO A 426 28.23 -0.10 3.80
N ALA A 427 28.93 -0.06 4.94
CA ALA A 427 28.44 -0.71 6.13
C ALA A 427 27.03 -0.19 6.46
N PRO A 428 26.03 -1.05 6.72
CA PRO A 428 24.69 -0.58 7.04
C PRO A 428 24.73 0.32 8.28
N SER A 429 23.97 1.42 8.25
CA SER A 429 23.78 2.31 9.40
C SER A 429 23.49 1.51 10.66
N ALA A 430 24.04 1.93 11.81
CA ALA A 430 23.84 1.25 13.09
C ALA A 430 22.36 1.15 13.52
N THR A 431 21.47 1.91 12.88
CA THR A 431 20.02 1.89 13.12
C THR A 431 19.22 1.13 12.07
N ALA A 432 19.82 0.74 10.94
CA ALA A 432 19.14 0.08 9.83
C ALA A 432 18.63 -1.31 10.25
N ARG A 433 17.31 -1.53 10.19
CA ARG A 433 16.60 -2.74 10.62
C ARG A 433 16.90 -3.21 12.05
N ALA A 434 17.57 -2.40 12.86
CA ALA A 434 17.91 -2.76 14.22
C ALA A 434 16.69 -2.59 15.15
N GLU A 435 16.59 -3.46 16.17
CA GLU A 435 15.52 -3.37 17.18
C GLU A 435 15.72 -2.10 18.03
N ILE A 436 14.63 -1.43 18.41
CA ILE A 436 14.70 -0.16 19.15
C ILE A 436 15.49 -0.27 20.47
N GLN A 437 15.52 -1.46 21.07
CA GLN A 437 16.25 -1.71 22.32
C GLN A 437 17.76 -1.59 22.16
N SER A 438 18.30 -1.74 20.93
CA SER A 438 19.72 -1.60 20.66
C SER A 438 20.12 -0.18 20.24
N PHE A 439 19.18 0.77 20.18
CA PHE A 439 19.46 2.12 19.73
C PHE A 439 20.23 2.91 20.80
N PRO A 440 21.21 3.76 20.40
CA PRO A 440 21.79 4.75 21.30
C PRO A 440 20.72 5.71 21.85
N GLU A 441 20.90 6.20 23.09
CA GLU A 441 19.91 7.08 23.72
C GLU A 441 19.70 8.38 22.93
N GLU A 442 20.75 8.94 22.33
CA GLU A 442 20.64 10.12 21.45
C GLU A 442 19.69 9.87 20.27
N SER A 443 19.79 8.69 19.64
CA SER A 443 18.87 8.30 18.57
C SER A 443 17.45 8.17 19.10
N ARG A 444 17.25 7.56 20.27
CA ARG A 444 15.92 7.45 20.91
C ARG A 444 15.33 8.81 21.28
N GLU A 445 16.12 9.73 21.80
CA GLU A 445 15.70 11.11 22.06
C GLU A 445 15.24 11.81 20.78
N SER A 446 15.94 11.60 19.65
CA SER A 446 15.46 12.09 18.36
C SER A 446 14.09 11.47 18.01
N LEU A 447 13.92 10.15 18.14
CA LEU A 447 12.64 9.50 17.84
C LEU A 447 11.49 10.00 18.74
N ARG A 448 11.76 10.35 20.01
CA ARG A 448 10.75 10.93 20.92
C ARG A 448 10.33 12.35 20.55
N LYS A 449 11.18 13.09 19.83
CA LYS A 449 10.89 14.42 19.27
C LYS A 449 10.23 14.36 17.89
N HIS A 450 9.98 13.16 17.38
CA HIS A 450 9.27 12.91 16.13
C HIS A 450 7.94 12.22 16.40
N TYR A 451 6.93 12.54 15.58
CA TYR A 451 5.59 12.00 15.71
C TYR A 451 5.13 11.36 14.41
N VAL A 452 4.47 10.22 14.52
CA VAL A 452 3.87 9.45 13.44
C VAL A 452 2.36 9.61 13.51
N ARG A 453 1.72 9.79 12.36
CA ARG A 453 0.27 9.66 12.21
C ARG A 453 -0.08 8.73 11.07
N ILE A 454 -1.09 7.90 11.29
CA ILE A 454 -1.74 7.12 10.22
C ILE A 454 -3.05 7.80 9.86
N ARG A 455 -3.32 7.96 8.56
CA ARG A 455 -4.65 8.34 8.03
C ARG A 455 -5.18 7.22 7.14
N TYR A 456 -6.41 6.78 7.37
CA TYR A 456 -7.13 5.85 6.49
C TYR A 456 -8.29 6.57 5.81
N ASN A 457 -8.21 6.70 4.47
CA ASN A 457 -9.18 7.47 3.67
C ASN A 457 -9.43 8.88 4.25
N ASP A 458 -8.33 9.58 4.57
CA ASP A 458 -8.32 10.93 5.14
C ASP A 458 -8.90 11.07 6.55
N ARG A 459 -9.10 9.96 7.28
CA ARG A 459 -9.41 9.99 8.71
C ARG A 459 -8.18 9.58 9.52
N PRO A 460 -7.74 10.38 10.51
CA PRO A 460 -6.73 9.94 11.46
C PRO A 460 -7.10 8.63 12.14
N VAL A 461 -6.10 7.80 12.41
CA VAL A 461 -6.23 6.49 13.06
C VAL A 461 -5.50 6.55 14.39
N THR A 462 -6.21 6.21 15.47
CA THR A 462 -5.63 6.07 16.80
C THR A 462 -4.99 4.69 16.94
N ILE A 463 -3.73 4.63 17.37
CA ILE A 463 -3.01 3.39 17.65
C ILE A 463 -3.12 3.10 19.16
N PRO A 464 -3.77 1.99 19.58
CA PRO A 464 -4.05 1.75 21.00
C PRO A 464 -2.82 1.77 21.92
N GLY A 465 -1.70 1.15 21.53
CA GLY A 465 -0.47 1.13 22.33
C GLY A 465 0.25 2.48 22.41
N CYS A 466 0.02 3.37 21.44
CA CYS A 466 0.48 4.76 21.53
C CYS A 466 -0.42 5.55 22.48
N ALA A 467 -1.74 5.44 22.35
CA ALA A 467 -2.70 6.14 23.21
C ALA A 467 -2.67 5.66 24.68
N ALA A 468 -2.11 4.47 24.95
CA ALA A 468 -2.07 3.88 26.29
C ALA A 468 -1.21 4.66 27.30
N LYS A 469 -0.26 5.49 26.86
CA LYS A 469 0.62 6.28 27.74
C LYS A 469 0.79 7.70 27.22
N PRO A 470 0.68 8.74 28.08
CA PRO A 470 0.85 10.13 27.66
C PRO A 470 2.17 10.42 26.92
N ASP A 471 3.27 9.78 27.32
CA ASP A 471 4.60 9.97 26.72
C ASP A 471 4.75 9.34 25.33
N ASN A 472 3.78 8.51 24.92
CA ASN A 472 3.81 7.79 23.65
C ASN A 472 3.07 8.54 22.52
N HIS A 473 2.47 9.70 22.79
CA HIS A 473 1.72 10.47 21.80
C HIS A 473 1.91 11.98 21.96
N LEU A 474 1.36 12.77 21.04
CA LEU A 474 1.37 14.23 21.16
C LEU A 474 0.44 14.64 22.32
N PRO A 475 0.85 15.50 23.26
CA PRO A 475 -0.04 15.96 24.32
C PRO A 475 -1.31 16.61 23.77
N GLY A 476 -2.47 16.11 24.19
CA GLY A 476 -3.79 16.58 23.73
C GLY A 476 -4.29 15.94 22.42
N ASP A 477 -3.51 15.12 21.74
CA ASP A 477 -3.91 14.43 20.52
C ASP A 477 -3.37 12.99 20.46
N GLN A 478 -4.25 12.02 20.70
CA GLN A 478 -3.94 10.58 20.72
C GLN A 478 -3.83 9.97 19.30
N THR A 479 -4.13 10.73 18.25
CA THR A 479 -3.98 10.25 16.86
C THR A 479 -2.54 10.30 16.37
N PHE A 480 -1.66 10.98 17.12
CA PHE A 480 -0.21 10.92 16.94
C PHE A 480 0.41 9.84 17.83
N CYS A 481 1.52 9.28 17.38
CA CYS A 481 2.39 8.42 18.18
C CYS A 481 3.80 9.00 18.16
N THR A 482 4.57 8.95 19.24
CA THR A 482 6.02 9.21 19.12
C THR A 482 6.63 8.15 18.20
N LEU A 483 7.65 8.50 17.40
CA LEU A 483 8.30 7.51 16.53
C LEU A 483 8.95 6.39 17.34
N ASP A 484 9.40 6.68 18.58
CA ASP A 484 9.91 5.67 19.53
C ASP A 484 8.82 4.63 19.90
N ALA A 485 7.62 5.08 20.28
CA ALA A 485 6.52 4.18 20.61
C ALA A 485 6.01 3.42 19.37
N PHE A 486 5.91 4.10 18.23
CA PHE A 486 5.47 3.49 16.97
C PHE A 486 6.43 2.36 16.56
N LYS A 487 7.74 2.63 16.57
CA LYS A 487 8.77 1.63 16.27
C LYS A 487 8.74 0.48 17.28
N SER A 488 8.57 0.76 18.57
CA SER A 488 8.46 -0.28 19.60
C SER A 488 7.30 -1.26 19.34
N ILE A 489 6.17 -0.77 18.80
CA ILE A 489 5.04 -1.62 18.41
C ILE A 489 5.38 -2.41 17.14
N VAL A 490 5.95 -1.76 16.12
CA VAL A 490 6.27 -2.40 14.83
C VAL A 490 7.36 -3.47 14.96
N ASP A 491 8.37 -3.25 15.80
CA ASP A 491 9.47 -4.19 16.02
C ASP A 491 8.99 -5.55 16.54
N LYS A 492 7.89 -5.58 17.32
CA LYS A 492 7.31 -6.83 17.85
C LYS A 492 6.81 -7.80 16.77
N PHE A 493 6.53 -7.29 15.58
CA PHE A 493 6.13 -8.11 14.44
C PHE A 493 7.00 -7.82 13.21
N THR A 494 8.20 -7.26 13.37
CA THR A 494 9.14 -7.16 12.26
C THR A 494 9.98 -8.43 12.19
N PRO A 495 10.00 -9.15 11.04
CA PRO A 495 10.81 -10.35 10.91
C PRO A 495 12.31 -9.98 10.87
N LYS A 496 13.13 -10.84 11.48
CA LYS A 496 14.60 -10.79 11.38
C LYS A 496 15.03 -11.29 10.01
N SER A 497 14.42 -12.40 9.59
CA SER A 497 14.60 -12.96 8.25
C SER A 497 13.28 -13.57 7.80
N TRP A 498 12.55 -12.81 6.97
CA TRP A 498 11.23 -13.23 6.50
C TRP A 498 11.28 -14.58 5.78
N SER A 499 12.31 -14.83 4.95
CA SER A 499 12.45 -16.08 4.22
C SER A 499 12.66 -17.29 5.12
N VAL A 500 13.45 -17.14 6.19
CA VAL A 500 13.68 -18.21 7.19
C VAL A 500 12.42 -18.45 8.00
N GLU A 501 11.85 -17.39 8.60
CA GLU A 501 10.67 -17.46 9.46
C GLU A 501 9.43 -17.97 8.70
N CYS A 502 9.36 -17.79 7.38
CA CYS A 502 8.33 -18.39 6.52
C CYS A 502 8.36 -19.92 6.42
N THR A 503 9.40 -20.57 6.93
CA THR A 503 9.57 -22.03 6.96
C THR A 503 9.54 -22.61 8.37
N GLU A 504 9.43 -21.77 9.40
CA GLU A 504 9.34 -22.18 10.79
C GLU A 504 7.89 -22.51 11.20
N ASN A 505 7.73 -23.20 12.34
CA ASN A 505 6.44 -23.53 12.96
C ASN A 505 5.42 -24.20 12.01
N LEU A 506 5.89 -24.86 10.96
CA LEU A 506 5.01 -25.60 10.05
C LEU A 506 4.33 -26.74 10.82
N GLY A 507 3.02 -26.87 10.64
CA GLY A 507 2.18 -27.82 11.39
C GLY A 507 1.64 -27.29 12.72
N GLU A 508 2.16 -26.18 13.25
CA GLU A 508 1.67 -25.57 14.49
C GLU A 508 0.33 -24.85 14.31
N GLY A 509 -0.41 -24.66 15.41
CA GLY A 509 -1.71 -23.97 15.43
C GLY A 509 -1.66 -22.47 15.12
N LEU A 510 -2.80 -21.80 15.26
CA LEU A 510 -3.01 -20.36 14.97
C LEU A 510 -2.05 -19.40 15.71
N HIS A 511 -1.59 -19.82 16.89
CA HIS A 511 -0.78 -19.02 17.81
C HIS A 511 0.58 -19.67 18.09
N GLY A 512 1.08 -20.46 17.12
CA GLY A 512 2.37 -21.12 17.20
C GLY A 512 2.48 -22.15 18.35
N PRO A 513 3.69 -22.65 18.62
CA PRO A 513 3.93 -23.61 19.69
C PRO A 513 3.49 -23.08 21.06
N ASN A 514 2.74 -23.88 21.81
CA ASN A 514 2.24 -23.54 23.15
C ASN A 514 1.43 -22.23 23.22
N ASN A 515 0.79 -21.82 22.11
CA ASN A 515 0.03 -20.57 21.99
C ASN A 515 0.84 -19.28 22.28
N ARG A 516 2.17 -19.33 22.17
CA ARG A 516 3.06 -18.20 22.50
C ARG A 516 2.86 -16.97 21.63
N ASP A 517 2.34 -17.13 20.41
CA ASP A 517 2.17 -16.05 19.44
C ASP A 517 0.79 -15.37 19.55
N PHE A 518 -0.03 -15.76 20.54
CA PHE A 518 -1.24 -15.01 20.87
C PHE A 518 -0.87 -13.63 21.41
N SER A 519 -1.22 -12.58 20.67
CA SER A 519 -0.86 -11.21 21.02
C SER A 519 -1.85 -10.25 20.37
N PRO A 520 -2.59 -9.46 21.17
CA PRO A 520 -3.45 -8.40 20.66
C PRO A 520 -2.65 -7.40 19.82
N ALA A 521 -3.22 -6.97 18.69
CA ALA A 521 -2.59 -5.98 17.85
C ALA A 521 -2.51 -4.59 18.49
N GLY A 522 -1.52 -3.82 18.06
CA GLY A 522 -1.35 -2.42 18.45
C GLY A 522 -0.68 -2.14 19.78
N PHE A 523 -0.15 -3.16 20.50
CA PHE A 523 0.49 -2.98 21.81
C PHE A 523 1.96 -3.33 21.86
#